data_AF-A0AA95NAR1-F1
#
_entry.id   AF-A0AA95NAR1-F1
#
_cell.length_a   1.000
_cell.length_b   1.000
_cell.length_c   1.000
_cell.angle_alpha   90.00
_cell.angle_beta   90.00
_cell.angle_gamma   90.00
#
_symmetry.space_group_name_H-M   'P 1'
#
loop_
_entity.id
_entity.type
_entity.pdbx_description
1 polymer ?
#
loop_
_entity_poly.entity_id
_entity_poly.type
_entity_poly.pdbx_seq_one_letter_code
_entity_poly.pdbx_strand_id
1 'polypeptide(L)' 'MKKDSYSKGEPTLAEGINTEDILSQDATQEEIENGESTNVTVLTLDENDPS' A
#
# COMPACT_ATOMS: atom_id res chain seq x y z
N MET A 1 21.64 -26.25 16.95
CA MET A 1 20.94 -25.39 15.97
C MET A 1 21.14 -23.94 16.42
N LYS A 2 21.85 -23.13 15.63
CA LYS A 2 22.10 -21.71 15.98
C LYS A 2 20.76 -20.98 15.83
N LYS A 3 20.29 -20.34 16.90
CA LYS A 3 19.17 -19.40 16.84
C LYS A 3 19.72 -18.14 16.20
N ASP A 4 19.29 -17.84 14.98
CA ASP A 4 19.58 -16.58 14.34
C ASP A 4 18.99 -15.46 15.21
N SER A 5 19.86 -14.71 15.88
CA SER A 5 19.47 -13.53 16.64
C SER A 5 19.11 -12.45 15.63
N TYR A 6 17.82 -12.27 15.36
CA TYR A 6 17.32 -11.10 14.67
C TYR A 6 17.88 -9.86 15.38
N SER A 7 18.74 -9.11 14.67
CA SER A 7 19.17 -7.79 15.08
C SER A 7 17.92 -6.95 15.32
N LYS A 8 17.70 -6.51 16.56
CA LYS A 8 16.63 -5.56 16.91
C LYS A 8 17.00 -4.19 16.32
N GLY A 9 16.83 -4.05 15.01
CA GLY A 9 16.78 -2.73 14.37
C GLY A 9 15.58 -1.94 14.89
N GLU A 10 15.46 -0.69 14.46
CA GLU A 10 14.24 0.06 14.72
C GLU A 10 13.03 -0.67 14.14
N PRO A 11 11.89 -0.71 14.85
CA PRO A 11 10.69 -1.33 14.34
C PRO A 11 10.25 -0.60 13.06
N THR A 12 10.19 -1.33 11.94
CA THR A 12 9.65 -0.84 10.67
C THR A 12 8.23 -1.38 10.48
N LEU A 13 7.41 -0.66 9.74
CA LEU A 13 6.12 -1.18 9.28
C LEU A 13 6.37 -2.32 8.29
N ALA A 14 5.54 -3.36 8.35
CA ALA A 14 5.58 -4.40 7.32
C ALA A 14 5.09 -3.82 5.99
N GLU A 15 5.70 -4.25 4.90
CA GLU A 15 5.28 -3.89 3.55
C GLU A 15 3.80 -4.25 3.36
N GLY A 16 3.03 -3.36 2.74
CA GLY A 16 1.58 -3.55 2.56
C GLY A 16 0.69 -3.13 3.73
N ILE A 17 1.24 -2.80 4.91
CA ILE A 17 0.42 -2.28 6.03
C ILE A 17 -0.04 -0.83 5.78
N ASN A 18 0.80 -0.02 5.13
CA ASN A 18 0.50 1.37 4.82
C ASN A 18 0.67 1.61 3.32
N THR A 19 -0.43 1.55 2.57
CA THR A 19 -0.44 1.69 1.10
C THR A 19 -1.37 2.78 0.59
N GLU A 20 -2.11 3.48 1.45
CA GLU A 20 -3.08 4.50 1.02
C GLU A 20 -2.44 5.59 0.17
N ASP A 21 -1.30 6.12 0.62
CA ASP A 21 -0.58 7.18 -0.09
C ASP A 21 -0.09 6.73 -1.47
N ILE A 22 0.23 5.44 -1.64
CA ILE A 22 0.74 4.87 -2.90
C ILE A 22 -0.42 4.58 -3.85
N LEU A 23 -1.52 4.03 -3.33
CA LEU A 23 -2.71 3.71 -4.13
C LEU A 23 -3.47 4.96 -4.60
N SER A 24 -3.24 6.10 -3.95
CA SER A 24 -3.84 7.39 -4.31
C SER A 24 -3.00 8.20 -5.30
N GLN A 25 -1.82 7.71 -5.68
CA GLN A 25 -0.97 8.39 -6.65
C GLN A 25 -1.43 8.10 -8.07
N ASP A 26 -1.58 9.17 -8.86
CA ASP A 26 -1.84 9.05 -10.28
C ASP A 26 -0.59 8.54 -10.99
N ALA A 27 -0.77 7.59 -11.91
CA ALA A 27 0.29 7.14 -12.79
C ALA A 27 0.67 8.25 -13.79
N THR A 28 1.97 8.41 -14.03
CA THR A 28 2.49 9.29 -15.08
C THR A 28 2.18 8.73 -16.46
N GLN A 29 2.27 9.58 -17.48
CA GLN A 29 2.03 9.17 -18.87
C GLN A 29 3.00 8.06 -19.33
N GLU A 30 4.27 8.14 -18.91
CA GLU A 30 5.30 7.15 -19.22
C GLU A 30 4.98 5.77 -18.60
N GLU A 31 4.55 5.74 -17.34
CA GLU A 31 4.15 4.51 -16.64
C GLU A 31 2.91 3.88 -17.28
N ILE A 32 1.96 4.70 -17.76
CA ILE A 32 0.80 4.21 -18.52
C ILE A 32 1.25 3.58 -19.84
N GLU A 33 2.14 4.23 -20.58
CA GLU A 33 2.64 3.74 -21.86
C GLU A 33 3.47 2.44 -21.72
N ASN A 34 4.22 2.31 -20.63
CA ASN A 34 5.01 1.12 -20.31
C ASN A 34 4.17 -0.01 -19.68
N GLY A 35 2.91 0.24 -19.32
CA GLY A 35 2.02 -0.75 -18.69
C GLY A 35 2.30 -0.97 -17.20
N GLU A 36 2.93 -0.01 -16.53
CA GLU A 36 3.30 -0.04 -15.10
C GLU A 36 2.18 0.52 -14.19
N SER A 37 0.95 0.63 -14.71
CA SER A 37 -0.21 1.16 -14.00
C SER A 37 -1.32 0.13 -13.90
N THR A 38 -2.19 0.29 -12.88
CA THR A 38 -3.40 -0.51 -12.71
C THR A 38 -4.56 0.39 -12.29
N ASN A 39 -5.77 0.01 -12.67
CA ASN A 39 -6.98 0.70 -12.21
C ASN A 39 -7.34 0.23 -10.80
N VAL A 40 -7.56 1.18 -9.90
CA VAL A 40 -7.91 0.92 -8.50
C VAL A 40 -9.27 1.56 -8.21
N THR A 41 -10.16 0.80 -7.58
CA THR A 41 -11.46 1.29 -7.10
C THR A 41 -11.45 1.27 -5.57
N VAL A 42 -11.64 2.44 -4.95
CA VAL A 42 -11.72 2.56 -3.49
C VAL A 42 -13.19 2.47 -3.07
N LEU A 43 -13.51 1.53 -2.18
CA LEU A 43 -14.82 1.42 -1.55
C LEU A 43 -14.75 2.02 -0.14
N THR A 44 -15.47 3.10 0.08
CA THR A 44 -15.68 3.68 1.41
C THR A 44 -17.07 3.33 1.90
N LEU A 45 -17.18 2.64 3.03
CA LEU A 45 -18.46 2.37 3.69
C LEU A 45 -18.62 3.32 4.88
N ASP A 46 -19.59 4.22 4.82
CA ASP A 46 -20.01 5.00 5.99
C ASP A 46 -21.16 4.26 6.69
N GLU A 47 -20.84 3.57 7.79
CA GLU A 47 -21.84 2.83 8.57
C GLU A 47 -22.79 3.74 9.37
N ASN A 48 -22.52 5.05 9.45
CA ASN A 48 -23.32 6.01 10.22
C ASN A 48 -24.23 6.89 9.35
N ASP A 49 -24.26 6.71 8.03
CA ASP A 49 -25.11 7.48 7.13
C ASP A 49 -26.51 6.81 6.99
N PRO A 50 -27.57 7.34 7.62
CA PRO A 50 -28.91 6.74 7.54
C PRO A 50 -29.50 6.97 6.14
N SER A 51 -29.99 5.88 5.53
CA SER A 51 -30.71 5.85 4.24
C SER A 51 -32.02 6.64 4.25
#